data_AF-A0A351VF52-F1
#
_entry.id   AF-A0A351VF52-F1
#
_cell.length_a   1.000
_cell.length_b   1.000
_cell.length_c   1.000
_cell.angle_alpha   90.00
_cell.angle_beta   90.00
_cell.angle_gamma   90.00
#
_symmetry.space_group_name_H-M   'P 1'
#
loop_
_entity.id
_entity.type
_entity.pdbx_description
1 polymer ?
#
loop_
_entity_poly.entity_id
_entity_poly.type
_entity_poly.pdbx_seq_one_letter_code
_entity_poly.pdbx_strand_id
1 'polypeptide(L)'
;MKIDKRDWLFIGIIVLVLAIFIGISGKEKTTVVPNDTMHKIVYDAAYKNAPGPDAPLFKRTFFKPDKKAAEVYCEPCHKEKGVPFPPNHPPKNRCLFCHKLKQ
;
A
#
# COMPACT_ATOMS: atom_id res chain seq x y z
N MET A 1 32.23 0.87 -18.91
CA MET A 1 31.92 -0.57 -18.88
C MET A 1 31.35 -0.94 -20.24
N LYS A 2 31.98 -1.87 -20.96
CA LYS A 2 31.51 -2.29 -22.30
C LYS A 2 30.54 -3.44 -22.10
N ILE A 3 29.28 -3.25 -22.49
CA ILE A 3 28.24 -4.27 -22.38
C ILE A 3 28.54 -5.34 -23.43
N ASP A 4 28.83 -6.56 -22.99
CA ASP A 4 29.10 -7.70 -23.85
C ASP A 4 27.80 -8.39 -24.31
N LYS A 5 27.89 -9.29 -25.29
CA LYS A 5 26.73 -10.11 -25.73
C LYS A 5 26.08 -10.90 -24.58
N ARG A 6 26.87 -11.31 -23.58
CA ARG A 6 26.39 -12.01 -22.38
C ARG A 6 25.54 -11.11 -21.48
N ASP A 7 25.89 -9.82 -21.40
CA ASP A 7 25.13 -8.85 -20.63
C ASP A 7 23.78 -8.55 -21.29
N TRP A 8 23.75 -8.50 -22.64
CA TRP A 8 22.50 -8.39 -23.39
C TRP A 8 21.54 -9.57 -23.18
N LEU A 9 22.08 -10.79 -23.12
CA LEU A 9 21.30 -11.98 -22.78
C LEU A 9 20.68 -11.84 -21.37
N PHE A 10 21.48 -11.39 -20.40
CA PHE A 10 21.04 -11.22 -19.01
C PHE A 10 19.96 -10.12 -18.87
N ILE A 11 20.17 -8.98 -19.54
CA ILE A 11 19.17 -7.90 -19.59
C ILE A 11 17.87 -8.39 -20.23
N GLY A 12 17.95 -9.15 -21.33
CA GLY A 12 16.77 -9.73 -21.98
C GLY A 12 15.96 -10.62 -21.04
N ILE A 13 16.64 -11.47 -20.25
CA ILE A 13 15.99 -12.32 -19.24
C ILE A 13 15.32 -11.47 -18.15
N ILE A 14 15.98 -10.44 -17.64
CA ILE A 14 15.40 -9.54 -16.63
C ILE A 14 14.13 -8.87 -17.17
N VAL A 15 14.19 -8.32 -18.39
CA VAL A 15 13.03 -7.67 -19.02
C VAL A 15 11.88 -8.65 -19.20
N LEU A 16 12.17 -9.89 -19.64
CA LEU A 16 11.16 -10.94 -19.79
C LEU A 16 10.49 -11.27 -18.46
N VAL A 17 11.27 -11.48 -17.39
CA VAL A 17 10.75 -11.76 -16.04
C VAL A 17 9.88 -10.61 -15.55
N LEU A 18 10.33 -9.36 -15.68
CA LEU A 18 9.55 -8.19 -15.29
C LEU A 18 8.25 -8.06 -16.08
N ALA A 19 8.28 -8.30 -17.39
CA ALA A 19 7.09 -8.27 -18.24
C ALA A 19 6.04 -9.31 -17.80
N ILE A 20 6.49 -10.53 -17.47
CA ILE A 20 5.62 -11.58 -16.94
C ILE A 20 5.00 -11.13 -15.61
N PHE A 21 5.83 -10.67 -14.66
CA PHE A 21 5.36 -10.22 -13.35
C PHE A 21 4.30 -9.10 -13.47
N ILE A 22 4.53 -8.12 -14.34
CA ILE A 22 3.59 -7.02 -14.59
C ILE A 22 2.29 -7.57 -15.20
N GLY A 23 2.40 -8.49 -16.17
CA GLY A 23 1.24 -9.12 -16.82
C GLY A 23 0.36 -9.92 -15.86
N ILE A 24 0.94 -10.55 -14.83
CA ILE A 24 0.19 -11.37 -13.86
C ILE A 24 -0.25 -10.61 -12.59
N SER A 25 0.29 -9.40 -12.33
CA SER A 25 0.10 -8.74 -11.02
C SER A 25 -1.37 -8.38 -10.71
N GLY A 26 -2.21 -8.26 -11.76
CA GLY A 26 -3.66 -8.10 -11.63
C GLY A 26 -4.09 -6.80 -10.95
N LYS A 27 -5.41 -6.63 -10.77
CA LYS A 27 -5.99 -5.53 -9.98
C LYS A 27 -6.01 -5.88 -8.49
N GLU A 28 -6.07 -4.86 -7.63
CA GLU A 28 -6.20 -5.04 -6.18
C GLU A 28 -7.40 -5.94 -5.87
N LYS A 29 -7.17 -7.03 -5.11
CA LYS A 29 -8.20 -8.04 -4.80
C LYS A 29 -8.92 -7.78 -3.48
N THR A 30 -8.54 -6.74 -2.76
CA THR A 30 -8.94 -6.44 -1.39
C THR A 30 -9.92 -5.27 -1.35
N THR A 31 -10.70 -5.18 -0.28
CA THR A 31 -11.57 -4.03 -0.05
C THR A 31 -10.75 -2.83 0.40
N VAL A 32 -11.10 -1.64 -0.10
CA VAL A 32 -10.54 -0.37 0.37
C VAL A 32 -11.14 0.02 1.73
N VAL A 33 -10.38 0.77 2.52
CA VAL A 33 -10.89 1.34 3.77
C VAL A 33 -11.97 2.36 3.44
N PRO A 34 -13.18 2.29 4.02
CA PRO A 34 -14.22 3.29 3.79
C PRO A 34 -13.72 4.69 4.12
N ASN A 35 -14.12 5.70 3.35
CA ASN A 35 -13.84 7.10 3.68
C ASN A 35 -15.12 7.71 4.26
N ASP A 36 -15.44 7.30 5.48
CA ASP A 36 -16.60 7.77 6.25
C ASP A 36 -16.16 8.37 7.59
N THR A 37 -17.12 8.86 8.36
CA THR A 37 -16.88 9.49 9.66
C THR A 37 -16.19 8.58 10.66
N MET A 38 -16.45 7.27 10.62
CA MET A 38 -15.89 6.28 11.55
C MET A 38 -14.43 5.95 11.22
N HIS A 39 -14.08 5.93 9.93
CA HIS A 39 -12.74 5.58 9.46
C HIS A 39 -11.82 6.80 9.29
N LYS A 40 -12.35 8.01 9.38
CA LYS A 40 -11.58 9.25 9.20
C LYS A 40 -10.33 9.34 10.08
N ILE A 41 -10.39 8.84 11.32
CA ILE A 41 -9.23 8.82 12.23
C ILE A 41 -8.02 8.09 11.64
N VAL A 42 -8.24 7.04 10.84
CA VAL A 42 -7.18 6.28 10.17
C VAL A 42 -6.54 7.11 9.06
N TYR A 43 -7.36 7.85 8.30
CA TYR A 43 -6.87 8.76 7.25
C TYR A 43 -6.07 9.91 7.89
N ASP A 44 -6.62 10.55 8.90
CA ASP A 44 -5.96 11.67 9.59
C ASP A 44 -4.63 11.23 10.22
N ALA A 45 -4.58 10.04 10.83
CA ALA A 45 -3.35 9.48 11.37
C ALA A 45 -2.31 9.18 10.28
N ALA A 46 -2.73 8.56 9.17
CA ALA A 46 -1.84 8.19 8.08
C ALA A 46 -1.28 9.40 7.31
N TYR A 47 -2.07 10.47 7.19
CA TYR A 47 -1.72 11.69 6.45
C TYR A 47 -1.34 12.87 7.37
N LYS A 48 -1.18 12.65 8.67
CA LYS A 48 -0.84 13.71 9.65
C LYS A 48 0.39 14.54 9.25
N ASN A 49 1.37 13.91 8.62
CA ASN A 49 2.62 14.53 8.17
C ASN A 49 2.64 14.79 6.65
N ALA A 50 1.48 14.82 6.01
CA ALA A 50 1.40 15.09 4.59
C ALA A 50 1.92 16.50 4.28
N PRO A 51 2.74 16.65 3.23
CA PRO A 51 3.23 17.95 2.81
C PRO A 51 2.07 18.84 2.36
N GLY A 52 2.10 20.10 2.79
CA GLY A 52 1.13 21.11 2.35
C GLY A 52 1.21 21.44 0.86
N PRO A 53 0.26 22.23 0.34
CA PRO A 53 0.24 22.65 -1.07
C PRO A 53 1.50 23.41 -1.49
N ASP A 54 2.09 24.13 -0.55
CA ASP A 54 3.28 24.98 -0.64
C ASP A 54 4.62 24.21 -0.53
N ALA A 55 4.58 22.93 -0.18
CA ALA A 55 5.78 22.12 -0.07
C ALA A 55 6.44 21.88 -1.45
N PRO A 56 7.78 21.72 -1.49
CA PRO A 56 8.51 21.40 -2.72
C PRO A 56 7.92 20.17 -3.43
N LEU A 57 7.87 20.23 -4.77
CA LEU A 57 7.34 19.16 -5.60
C LEU A 57 7.93 17.79 -5.25
N PHE A 58 9.24 17.73 -5.02
CA PHE A 58 9.93 16.50 -4.62
C PHE A 58 9.36 15.88 -3.33
N LYS A 59 9.09 16.68 -2.29
CA LYS A 59 8.48 16.19 -1.04
C LYS A 59 7.07 15.65 -1.25
N ARG A 60 6.28 16.29 -2.13
CA ARG A 60 4.92 15.86 -2.46
C ARG A 60 4.90 14.56 -3.24
N THR A 61 5.76 14.44 -4.26
CA THR A 61 5.84 13.26 -5.14
C THR A 61 6.29 12.00 -4.42
N PHE A 62 7.21 12.13 -3.46
CA PHE A 62 7.77 10.98 -2.74
C PHE A 62 7.19 10.79 -1.33
N PHE A 63 6.16 11.56 -0.96
CA PHE A 63 5.47 11.36 0.31
C PHE A 63 4.81 9.98 0.36
N LYS A 64 4.94 9.31 1.51
CA LYS A 64 4.26 8.05 1.80
C LYS A 64 3.49 8.21 3.11
N PRO A 65 2.18 7.92 3.13
CA PRO A 65 1.40 7.98 4.36
C PRO A 65 1.92 6.97 5.39
N ASP A 66 1.87 7.34 6.66
CA ASP A 66 2.29 6.48 7.77
C ASP A 66 1.20 5.45 8.10
N LYS A 67 1.12 4.44 7.24
CA LYS A 67 0.16 3.35 7.36
C LYS A 67 0.35 2.55 8.64
N LYS A 68 1.60 2.38 9.10
CA LYS A 68 1.88 1.54 10.27
C LYS A 68 1.36 2.20 11.54
N ALA A 69 1.56 3.51 11.68
CA ALA A 69 1.04 4.25 12.84
C ALA A 69 -0.50 4.30 12.83
N ALA A 70 -1.14 4.37 11.66
CA ALA A 70 -2.59 4.43 11.56
C ALA A 70 -3.31 3.09 11.86
N GLU A 71 -2.63 1.95 11.71
CA GLU A 71 -3.22 0.62 11.93
C GLU A 71 -3.66 0.37 13.38
N VAL A 72 -3.11 1.10 14.36
CA VAL A 72 -3.48 0.95 15.79
C VAL A 72 -4.96 1.25 16.06
N TYR A 73 -5.60 2.02 15.17
CA TYR A 73 -7.02 2.39 15.30
C TYR A 73 -7.97 1.34 14.72
N CYS A 74 -7.47 0.27 14.08
CA CYS A 74 -8.31 -0.77 13.48
C CYS A 74 -8.77 -1.82 14.50
N GLU A 75 -7.89 -2.24 15.40
CA GLU A 75 -8.12 -3.36 16.33
C GLU A 75 -9.29 -3.14 17.31
N PRO A 76 -9.49 -1.95 17.90
CA PRO A 76 -10.61 -1.71 18.83
C PRO A 76 -11.98 -2.00 18.21
N CYS A 77 -12.14 -1.86 16.90
CA CYS A 77 -13.42 -2.13 16.21
C CYS A 77 -13.46 -3.52 15.56
N HIS A 78 -12.38 -3.94 14.88
CA HIS A 78 -12.30 -5.21 14.13
C HIS A 78 -11.81 -6.41 14.99
N LYS A 79 -11.75 -6.24 16.31
CA LYS A 79 -11.50 -7.32 17.27
C LYS A 79 -12.41 -7.20 18.49
N GLU A 80 -12.39 -6.05 19.17
CA GLU A 80 -13.01 -5.91 20.49
C GLU A 80 -14.51 -5.57 20.40
N LYS A 81 -14.90 -4.64 19.54
CA LYS A 81 -16.32 -4.27 19.32
C LYS A 81 -17.06 -5.18 18.33
N GLY A 82 -16.43 -6.30 17.93
CA GLY A 82 -17.14 -7.40 17.28
C GLY A 82 -17.51 -7.18 15.81
N VAL A 83 -16.75 -6.39 15.02
CA VAL A 83 -16.83 -6.50 13.55
C VAL A 83 -15.97 -7.70 13.12
N PRO A 84 -16.58 -8.86 12.79
CA PRO A 84 -15.82 -10.07 12.51
C PRO A 84 -15.13 -9.96 11.16
N PHE A 85 -13.92 -10.51 11.09
CA PHE A 85 -13.28 -10.78 9.81
C PHE A 85 -13.94 -11.98 9.13
N PRO A 86 -13.93 -12.03 7.79
CA PRO A 86 -14.42 -13.21 7.07
C PRO A 86 -13.60 -14.46 7.42
N PRO A 87 -14.16 -15.68 7.27
CA PRO A 87 -13.50 -16.93 7.71
C PRO A 87 -12.10 -17.18 7.13
N ASN A 88 -11.83 -16.68 5.92
CA ASN A 88 -10.55 -16.83 5.22
C ASN A 88 -9.66 -15.58 5.30
N HIS A 89 -9.89 -14.69 6.26
CA HIS A 89 -9.05 -13.52 6.44
C HIS A 89 -7.64 -13.92 6.91
N PRO A 90 -6.56 -13.36 6.33
CA PRO A 90 -5.20 -13.64 6.79
C PRO A 90 -4.98 -13.20 8.24
N PRO A 91 -3.86 -13.62 8.88
CA PRO A 91 -3.50 -13.15 10.22
C PRO A 91 -3.53 -11.62 10.34
N LYS A 92 -3.78 -11.12 11.56
CA LYS A 92 -3.93 -9.69 11.85
C LYS A 92 -2.58 -8.97 11.91
N ASN A 93 -1.84 -8.96 10.80
CA ASN A 93 -0.61 -8.20 10.67
C ASN A 93 -0.72 -7.28 9.44
N ARG A 94 -0.65 -5.96 9.68
CA ARG A 94 -0.63 -4.93 8.63
C ARG A 94 -1.93 -4.75 7.83
N CYS A 95 -2.99 -4.28 8.48
CA CYS A 95 -4.29 -4.04 7.84
C CYS A 95 -4.19 -3.18 6.56
N LEU A 96 -3.42 -2.07 6.61
CA LEU A 96 -3.31 -1.11 5.51
C LEU A 96 -2.33 -1.54 4.40
N PHE A 97 -1.71 -2.72 4.53
CA PHE A 97 -0.95 -3.33 3.44
C PHE A 97 -1.89 -3.85 2.35
N CYS A 98 -2.93 -4.58 2.77
CA CYS A 98 -3.96 -5.14 1.93
C CYS A 98 -5.11 -4.16 1.70
N HIS A 99 -5.63 -3.52 2.75
CA HIS A 99 -6.76 -2.58 2.66
C HIS A 99 -6.25 -1.16 2.39
N LYS A 100 -6.26 -0.74 1.12
CA LYS A 100 -5.74 0.59 0.75
C LYS A 100 -6.66 1.70 1.26
N LEU A 101 -6.04 2.83 1.61
CA LEU A 101 -6.74 4.10 1.79
C LEU A 101 -7.10 4.65 0.42
N LYS A 102 -8.29 5.25 0.27
CA LYS A 102 -8.65 5.99 -0.94
C LYS A 102 -7.70 7.19 -1.09
N GLN A 103 -7.07 7.31 -2.25
CA GLN A 103 -6.29 8.49 -2.64
C GLN A 103 -7.21 9.60 -3.12
#